data_AF-A0A2S9FXS9-F1
#
_entry.id   AF-A0A2S9FXS9-F1
#
_cell.length_a   1.000
_cell.length_b   1.000
_cell.length_c   1.000
_cell.angle_alpha   90.00
_cell.angle_beta   90.00
_cell.angle_gamma   90.00
#
_symmetry.space_group_name_H-M   'P 1'
#
loop_
_entity.id
_entity.type
_entity.pdbx_description
1 polymer ?
#
loop_
_entity_poly.entity_id
_entity_poly.type
_entity_poly.pdbx_seq_one_letter_code
_entity_poly.pdbx_strand_id
1 'polypeptide(L)'
;SAMYVDEDPDRDRTAIAMGRRGTPEEQAGAILFLLSDLSSYVTGQTLLVDGGLNLKWTHLGADNTSLFLKDESFRAAIQRREA
;
A
#
# COMPACT_ATOMS: atom_id res chain seq x y z
N SER A 1 6.34 -13.37 -3.35
CA SER A 1 7.60 -12.70 -3.72
C SER A 1 8.50 -12.71 -2.49
N ALA A 2 9.78 -13.07 -2.61
CA ALA A 2 10.71 -13.23 -1.48
C ALA A 2 10.91 -11.96 -0.62
N MET A 3 10.38 -10.81 -1.08
CA MET A 3 10.53 -9.50 -0.44
C MET A 3 9.30 -9.05 0.36
N TYR A 4 8.17 -9.77 0.30
CA TYR A 4 6.91 -9.38 0.97
C TYR A 4 6.37 -10.50 1.85
N VAL A 5 5.64 -10.11 2.90
CA VAL A 5 5.13 -11.01 3.94
C VAL A 5 3.88 -11.76 3.49
N ASP A 6 3.72 -12.97 4.03
CA ASP A 6 2.50 -13.76 3.98
C ASP A 6 1.31 -12.98 4.56
N GLU A 7 0.09 -13.51 4.46
CA GLU A 7 -1.07 -12.86 5.09
C GLU A 7 -0.83 -12.64 6.58
N ASP A 8 -1.06 -11.40 7.02
CA ASP A 8 -0.84 -10.96 8.38
C ASP A 8 -1.93 -9.94 8.74
N PRO A 9 -3.06 -10.41 9.30
CA PRO A 9 -4.21 -9.56 9.58
C PRO A 9 -3.92 -8.43 10.58
N ASP A 10 -2.97 -8.61 11.50
CA ASP A 10 -2.59 -7.58 12.47
C ASP A 10 -1.78 -6.46 11.82
N ARG A 11 -0.88 -6.81 10.91
CA ARG A 11 -0.17 -5.81 10.11
C ARG A 11 -1.12 -5.07 9.18
N ASP A 12 -2.02 -5.77 8.50
CA ASP A 12 -3.00 -5.14 7.60
C ASP A 12 -3.91 -4.16 8.36
N ARG A 13 -4.35 -4.52 9.57
CA ARG A 13 -5.10 -3.62 10.49
C ARG A 13 -4.35 -2.34 10.84
N THR A 14 -3.04 -2.42 10.95
CA THR A 14 -2.18 -1.30 11.34
C THR A 14 -1.83 -0.42 10.14
N ALA A 15 -1.53 -1.03 8.99
CA ALA A 15 -1.01 -0.36 7.81
C ALA A 15 -2.11 0.23 6.91
N ILE A 16 -3.25 -0.45 6.78
CA ILE A 16 -4.34 -0.06 5.87
C ILE A 16 -5.42 0.63 6.70
N ALA A 17 -5.89 1.80 6.28
CA ALA A 17 -6.92 2.53 7.03
C ALA A 17 -8.24 1.74 7.15
N MET A 18 -8.59 0.96 6.12
CA MET A 18 -9.71 0.01 6.14
C MET A 18 -9.41 -1.29 6.90
N GLY A 19 -8.16 -1.48 7.35
CA GLY A 19 -7.71 -2.59 8.19
C GLY A 19 -7.70 -3.97 7.54
N ARG A 20 -7.82 -4.04 6.21
CA ARG A 20 -7.78 -5.28 5.43
C ARG A 20 -7.23 -5.02 4.04
N ARG A 21 -6.73 -6.07 3.40
CA ARG A 21 -6.43 -6.05 1.96
C ARG A 21 -7.72 -5.94 1.14
N GLY A 22 -7.60 -5.32 -0.03
CA GLY A 22 -8.65 -5.27 -1.03
C GLY A 22 -8.82 -6.61 -1.74
N THR A 23 -9.98 -6.83 -2.35
CA THR A 23 -10.22 -7.97 -3.24
C THR A 23 -9.94 -7.61 -4.70
N PRO A 24 -9.73 -8.59 -5.60
CA PRO A 24 -9.59 -8.32 -7.04
C PRO A 24 -10.78 -7.55 -7.64
N GLU A 25 -11.99 -7.80 -7.16
CA GLU A 25 -13.22 -7.17 -7.64
C GLU A 25 -13.26 -5.68 -7.31
N GLU A 26 -12.69 -5.27 -6.17
CA GLU A 26 -12.57 -3.85 -5.78
C GLU A 26 -11.65 -3.08 -6.74
N GLN A 27 -10.59 -3.73 -7.26
CA GLN A 27 -9.77 -3.17 -8.33
C GLN A 27 -10.52 -3.12 -9.66
N ALA A 28 -11.19 -4.22 -10.01
CA ALA A 28 -11.95 -4.32 -11.25
C ALA A 28 -13.04 -3.24 -11.33
N GLY A 29 -13.70 -2.90 -10.23
CA GLY A 29 -14.69 -1.82 -10.17
C GLY A 29 -14.11 -0.46 -10.57
N ALA A 30 -12.94 -0.09 -10.05
CA ALA A 30 -12.28 1.16 -10.40
C ALA A 30 -11.79 1.18 -11.85
N ILE A 31 -11.30 0.05 -12.35
CA ILE A 31 -10.91 -0.11 -13.77
C ILE A 31 -12.13 0.06 -14.68
N LEU A 32 -13.24 -0.60 -14.35
CA LEU A 32 -14.49 -0.49 -15.11
C LEU A 32 -15.04 0.93 -15.11
N PHE A 33 -14.96 1.64 -13.97
CA PHE A 33 -15.30 3.06 -13.91
C PHE A 33 -14.47 3.88 -14.90
N LEU A 34 -13.14 3.70 -14.92
CA LEU A 34 -12.23 4.44 -15.81
C LEU A 34 -12.40 4.09 -17.29
N LEU A 35 -12.96 2.91 -17.61
CA LEU A 35 -13.29 2.49 -18.97
C LEU A 35 -14.70 2.88 -19.40
N SER A 36 -15.53 3.38 -18.49
CA SER A 36 -16.93 3.73 -18.75
C SER A 36 -17.08 5.19 -19.18
N ASP A 37 -18.25 5.53 -19.72
CA ASP A 37 -18.59 6.92 -20.07
C ASP A 37 -18.63 7.87 -18.85
N LEU A 38 -18.74 7.31 -17.63
CA LEU A 38 -18.73 8.08 -16.38
C LEU A 38 -17.40 8.82 -16.15
N SER A 39 -16.31 8.38 -16.78
CA SER A 39 -14.99 8.99 -16.69
C SER A 39 -14.57 9.72 -17.96
N SER A 40 -15.52 10.12 -18.81
CA SER A 40 -15.27 10.73 -20.14
C SER A 40 -14.37 11.98 -20.16
N TYR A 41 -14.16 12.64 -19.01
CA TYR A 41 -13.25 13.79 -18.88
C TYR A 41 -12.12 13.58 -17.86
N VAL A 42 -11.88 12.32 -17.46
CA VAL A 42 -10.79 11.95 -16.55
C VAL A 42 -9.63 11.40 -17.37
N THR A 43 -8.51 12.12 -17.38
CA THR A 43 -7.27 11.67 -18.05
C THR A 43 -6.03 12.11 -17.28
N GLY A 44 -4.95 11.35 -17.41
CA GLY A 44 -3.66 11.63 -16.75
C GLY A 44 -3.67 11.52 -15.22
N GLN A 45 -4.70 10.89 -14.63
CA GLN A 45 -4.84 10.78 -13.18
C GLN A 45 -4.37 9.42 -12.67
N THR A 46 -3.87 9.39 -11.44
CA THR A 46 -3.65 8.16 -10.67
C THR A 46 -4.77 8.02 -9.65
N LEU A 47 -5.54 6.94 -9.74
CA LEU A 47 -6.55 6.58 -8.76
C LEU A 47 -6.01 5.49 -7.85
N LEU A 48 -5.75 5.84 -6.58
CA LEU A 48 -5.34 4.88 -5.57
C LEU A 48 -6.56 4.08 -5.08
N VAL A 49 -6.48 2.76 -5.21
CA VAL A 49 -7.50 1.81 -4.76
C VAL A 49 -6.84 0.85 -3.78
N ASP A 50 -6.52 1.33 -2.59
CA ASP A 50 -5.62 0.61 -1.68
C ASP A 50 -6.15 0.51 -0.24
N GLY A 51 -7.42 0.85 -0.01
CA GLY A 51 -8.02 0.86 1.31
C GLY A 51 -7.48 1.96 2.24
N GLY A 52 -6.91 3.03 1.67
CA GLY A 52 -6.35 4.16 2.41
C GLY A 52 -4.93 3.90 2.93
N LEU A 53 -4.27 2.91 2.35
CA LEU A 53 -2.92 2.51 2.68
C LEU A 53 -1.95 3.68 2.41
N ASN A 54 -2.06 4.39 1.29
CA ASN A 54 -1.22 5.56 0.95
C ASN A 54 -1.51 6.85 1.75
N LEU A 55 -2.66 6.95 2.43
CA LEU A 55 -3.12 8.20 3.07
C LEU A 55 -2.32 8.59 4.33
N LYS A 56 -1.55 7.67 4.90
CA LYS A 56 -0.64 7.93 6.02
C LYS A 56 0.67 7.20 5.79
N TRP A 57 1.70 7.64 6.51
CA TRP A 57 2.91 6.85 6.75
C TRP A 57 2.61 5.62 7.62
N THR A 58 1.39 5.06 7.58
CA THR A 58 0.94 3.86 8.29
C THR A 58 1.69 2.61 7.86
N HIS A 59 2.31 2.64 6.68
CA HIS A 59 3.23 1.61 6.24
C HIS A 59 4.61 1.70 6.87
N LEU A 60 4.93 2.77 7.58
CA LEU A 60 6.23 2.94 8.20
C LEU A 60 6.10 2.63 9.69
N GLY A 61 7.08 1.90 10.23
CA GLY A 61 7.25 1.74 11.66
C GLY A 61 7.67 3.06 12.31
N ALA A 62 7.76 3.05 13.64
CA ALA A 62 8.23 4.19 14.42
C ALA A 62 9.65 4.66 14.03
N ASP A 63 10.40 3.80 13.34
CA ASP A 63 11.74 4.06 12.82
C ASP A 63 11.76 4.50 11.35
N ASN A 64 10.61 4.96 10.81
CA ASN A 64 10.44 5.42 9.44
C ASN A 64 10.79 4.40 8.34
N THR A 65 10.81 3.10 8.66
CA THR A 65 11.05 2.04 7.67
C THR A 65 9.80 1.21 7.44
N SER A 66 9.67 0.64 6.23
CA SER A 66 8.46 -0.11 5.83
C SER A 66 8.16 -1.29 6.76
N LEU A 67 6.92 -1.38 7.24
CA LEU A 67 6.36 -2.51 8.00
C LEU A 67 6.35 -3.81 7.18
N PHE A 68 6.50 -3.70 5.85
CA PHE A 68 6.54 -4.84 4.94
C PHE A 68 7.96 -5.34 4.65
N LEU A 69 8.99 -4.61 5.09
CA LEU A 69 10.39 -4.96 4.90
C LEU A 69 10.84 -5.98 5.95
N LYS A 70 11.12 -7.22 5.51
CA LYS A 70 11.60 -8.31 6.39
C LYS A 70 13.11 -8.31 6.66
N ASP A 71 13.90 -7.74 5.76
CA ASP A 71 15.36 -7.87 5.82
C ASP A 71 15.95 -6.88 6.82
N GLU A 72 16.31 -7.38 8.00
CA GLU A 72 16.94 -6.62 9.07
C GLU A 72 18.30 -6.04 8.69
N SER A 73 19.07 -6.73 7.85
CA SER A 73 20.38 -6.23 7.39
C SER A 73 20.21 -5.02 6.47
N PHE A 74 19.21 -5.07 5.59
CA PHE A 74 18.84 -3.95 4.73
C PHE A 74 18.24 -2.79 5.53
N ARG A 75 17.35 -3.08 6.49
CA ARG A 75 16.78 -2.09 7.42
C ARG A 75 17.87 -1.33 8.17
N ALA A 76 18.88 -2.04 8.70
CA ALA A 76 20.02 -1.43 9.39
C ALA A 76 20.97 -0.66 8.45
N ALA A 77 20.99 -0.98 7.16
CA ALA A 77 21.82 -0.28 6.17
C ALA A 77 21.21 1.07 5.77
N ILE A 78 19.89 1.16 5.61
CA ILE A 78 19.20 2.40 5.24
C ILE A 78 19.17 3.41 6.39
N GLN A 79 19.07 2.95 7.64
CA GLN A 79 19.13 3.83 8.82
C GLN A 79 20.51 4.47 9.03
N ARG A 80 21.59 3.78 8.65
CA ARG A 80 22.96 4.27 8.82
C ARG A 80 23.38 5.36 7.83
N ARG A 81 22.59 5.61 6.77
CA ARG A 81 22.89 6.65 5.78
C ARG A 81 22.28 8.01 6.08
N GLU A 82 21.47 8.12 7.13
CA GLU A 82 20.86 9.38 7.58
C GLU A 82 21.56 10.01 8.81
N ALA A 83 22.65 9.41 9.30
CA ALA A 83 23.54 9.95 10.33
C ALA A 83 24.84 10.49 9.72
#